data_AF-A0A845XZI6-F1
#
_entry.id   AF-A0A845XZI6-F1
#
_cell.length_a   1.000
_cell.length_b   1.000
_cell.length_c   1.000
_cell.angle_alpha   90.00
_cell.angle_beta   90.00
_cell.angle_gamma   90.00
#
_symmetry.space_group_name_H-M   'P 1'
#
loop_
_entity.id
_entity.type
_entity.pdbx_description
1 polymer ?
#
loop_
_entity_poly.entity_id
_entity_poly.type
_entity_poly.pdbx_seq_one_letter_code
_entity_poly.pdbx_strand_id
1 'polypeptide(L)'
;MEELLRLRQYIQEQNYDQALALIDEMEEMSKEDKLNKIYSYAVILLLHLIKQAAEQRTTRSWEFSIYNATKEIKRVNKRRKSGSYYASEEELQEILTDAFDTAIKRAALEAFEGQYSEVELAARIDSEQIQHQAMTLIQAD
;
A
#
# COMPACT_ATOMS: atom_id res chain seq x y z
N MET A 1 -11.38 -4.33 -21.54
CA MET A 1 -11.37 -4.52 -23.02
C MET A 1 -12.74 -4.20 -23.61
N GLU A 2 -13.81 -4.27 -22.81
CA GLU A 2 -15.19 -3.90 -23.18
C GLU A 2 -15.43 -2.38 -23.06
N GLU A 3 -14.77 -1.72 -22.10
CA GLU A 3 -14.84 -0.29 -21.83
C GLU A 3 -14.30 0.53 -23.01
N LEU A 4 -13.19 0.08 -23.63
CA LEU A 4 -12.63 0.71 -24.83
C LEU A 4 -13.55 0.59 -26.05
N LEU A 5 -14.36 -0.47 -26.13
CA LEU A 5 -15.35 -0.64 -27.19
C LEU A 5 -16.53 0.32 -26.97
N ARG A 6 -17.02 0.44 -25.73
CA ARG A 6 -18.07 1.40 -25.36
C ARG A 6 -17.60 2.85 -25.57
N LEU A 7 -16.37 3.17 -25.18
CA LEU A 7 -15.79 4.48 -25.42
C LEU A 7 -15.74 4.80 -26.92
N ARG A 8 -15.28 3.85 -27.76
CA ARG A 8 -15.30 4.02 -29.21
C ARG A 8 -16.72 4.26 -29.73
N GLN A 9 -17.70 3.53 -29.24
CA GLN A 9 -19.09 3.68 -29.63
C GLN A 9 -19.61 5.08 -29.29
N TYR A 10 -19.44 5.55 -28.04
CA TYR A 10 -19.86 6.89 -27.63
C TYR A 10 -19.21 7.99 -28.47
N ILE A 11 -17.93 7.84 -28.81
CA ILE A 11 -17.24 8.79 -29.71
C ILE A 11 -17.84 8.78 -31.12
N GLN A 12 -18.16 7.60 -31.66
CA GLN A 12 -18.76 7.46 -33.00
C GLN A 12 -20.19 8.01 -33.05
N GLU A 13 -20.94 7.88 -31.96
CA GLU A 13 -22.29 8.42 -31.78
C GLU A 13 -22.30 9.92 -31.41
N GLN A 14 -21.13 10.55 -31.31
CA GLN A 14 -20.95 11.94 -30.86
C GLN A 14 -21.49 12.21 -29.44
N ASN A 15 -21.61 11.16 -28.63
CA ASN A 15 -22.05 11.23 -27.25
C ASN A 15 -20.84 11.50 -26.33
N TYR A 16 -20.27 12.69 -26.45
CA TYR A 16 -19.02 13.04 -25.77
C TYR A 16 -19.16 13.11 -24.25
N ASP A 17 -20.33 13.49 -23.73
CA ASP A 17 -20.56 13.54 -22.29
C ASP A 17 -20.43 12.16 -21.64
N GLN A 18 -21.03 11.13 -22.25
CA GLN A 18 -20.90 9.74 -21.78
C GLN A 18 -19.49 9.18 -22.01
N ALA A 19 -18.82 9.59 -23.09
CA ALA A 19 -17.43 9.22 -23.33
C ALA A 19 -16.49 9.76 -22.26
N LEU A 20 -16.67 11.03 -21.85
CA LEU A 20 -15.88 11.66 -20.79
C LEU A 20 -16.16 11.02 -19.42
N ALA A 21 -17.42 10.78 -19.08
CA ALA A 21 -17.78 10.11 -17.82
C ALA A 21 -17.13 8.70 -17.72
N LEU A 22 -17.13 7.93 -18.81
CA LEU A 22 -16.48 6.62 -18.84
C LEU A 22 -14.95 6.72 -18.70
N ILE A 23 -14.32 7.78 -19.23
CA ILE A 23 -12.89 8.01 -19.03
C ILE A 23 -12.60 8.27 -17.55
N ASP A 24 -13.38 9.12 -16.89
CA ASP A 24 -13.22 9.44 -15.48
C ASP A 24 -13.35 8.18 -14.60
N GLU A 25 -14.36 7.33 -14.86
CA GLU A 25 -14.53 6.03 -14.19
C GLU A 25 -13.31 5.10 -14.40
N MET A 26 -12.80 5.02 -15.64
CA MET A 26 -11.62 4.21 -15.96
C MET A 26 -10.36 4.73 -15.27
N GLU A 27 -10.20 6.05 -15.14
CA GLU A 27 -9.09 6.66 -14.41
C GLU A 27 -9.18 6.40 -12.92
N GLU A 28 -10.37 6.48 -12.34
CA GLU A 28 -10.63 6.18 -10.92
C GLU A 28 -10.31 4.72 -10.61
N MET A 29 -10.86 3.77 -11.38
CA MET A 29 -10.54 2.33 -11.24
C MET A 29 -9.04 2.07 -11.38
N SER A 30 -8.38 2.70 -12.36
CA SER A 30 -6.93 2.55 -12.53
C SER A 30 -6.14 3.11 -11.35
N LYS A 31 -6.61 4.16 -10.68
CA LYS A 31 -5.97 4.70 -9.47
C LYS A 31 -6.17 3.73 -8.32
N GLU A 32 -7.41 3.30 -8.09
CA GLU A 32 -7.78 2.38 -7.00
C GLU A 32 -6.97 1.08 -7.06
N ASP A 33 -6.78 0.48 -8.23
CA ASP A 33 -5.91 -0.68 -8.45
C ASP A 33 -4.48 -0.47 -7.95
N LYS A 34 -3.93 0.74 -8.10
CA LYS A 34 -2.59 1.06 -7.60
C LYS A 34 -2.58 1.22 -6.09
N LEU A 35 -3.58 1.90 -5.53
CA LEU A 35 -3.71 2.09 -4.09
C LEU A 35 -3.88 0.75 -3.36
N ASN A 36 -4.73 -0.14 -3.87
CA ASN A 36 -4.94 -1.50 -3.34
C ASN A 36 -3.64 -2.32 -3.36
N LYS A 37 -2.83 -2.17 -4.41
CA LYS A 37 -1.53 -2.83 -4.50
C LYS A 37 -0.52 -2.23 -3.53
N ILE A 38 -0.50 -0.91 -3.35
CA ILE A 38 0.33 -0.24 -2.34
C ILE A 38 -0.06 -0.74 -0.94
N TYR A 39 -1.35 -0.76 -0.61
CA TYR A 39 -1.88 -1.29 0.65
C TYR A 39 -1.39 -2.72 0.92
N SER A 40 -1.48 -3.60 -0.07
CA SER A 40 -1.02 -4.99 0.07
C SER A 40 0.46 -5.10 0.44
N TYR A 41 1.32 -4.25 -0.12
CA TYR A 41 2.74 -4.20 0.25
C TYR A 41 2.97 -3.47 1.58
N ALA A 42 2.18 -2.45 1.90
CA ALA A 42 2.23 -1.75 3.18
C ALA A 42 1.96 -2.71 4.35
N VAL A 43 0.98 -3.62 4.21
CA VAL A 43 0.73 -4.68 5.19
C VAL A 43 1.97 -5.55 5.41
N ILE A 44 2.69 -5.92 4.34
CA ILE A 44 3.91 -6.74 4.44
C ILE A 44 5.05 -5.95 5.10
N LEU A 45 5.23 -4.69 4.71
CA LEU A 45 6.24 -3.80 5.29
C LEU A 45 6.02 -3.65 6.80
N LEU A 46 4.80 -3.26 7.19
CA LEU A 46 4.42 -3.06 8.59
C LEU A 46 4.50 -4.36 9.39
N LEU A 47 4.10 -5.51 8.82
CA LEU A 47 4.22 -6.81 9.48
C LEU A 47 5.66 -7.06 9.95
N HIS A 48 6.65 -6.84 9.08
CA HIS A 48 8.04 -7.09 9.44
C HIS A 48 8.62 -6.01 10.36
N LEU A 49 8.22 -4.76 10.23
CA LEU A 49 8.61 -3.69 11.16
C LEU A 49 8.06 -3.94 12.57
N ILE A 50 6.79 -4.35 12.68
CA ILE A 50 6.16 -4.74 13.96
C ILE A 50 6.93 -5.91 14.59
N LYS A 51 7.27 -6.94 13.81
CA LYS A 51 8.06 -8.08 14.31
C LYS A 51 9.45 -7.65 14.79
N GLN A 52 10.11 -6.74 14.07
CA GLN A 52 11.40 -6.19 14.49
C GLN A 52 11.30 -5.42 15.82
N ALA A 53 10.28 -4.56 15.95
CA ALA A 53 10.05 -3.78 17.16
C ALA A 53 9.66 -4.67 18.35
N ALA A 54 8.77 -5.63 18.14
CA ALA A 54 8.30 -6.51 19.20
C ALA A 54 9.38 -7.47 19.70
N GLU A 55 10.16 -8.06 18.79
CA GLU A 55 11.18 -9.06 19.13
C GLU A 55 12.58 -8.47 19.36
N GLN A 56 12.74 -7.14 19.15
CA GLN A 56 14.02 -6.43 19.30
C GLN A 56 15.17 -7.09 18.51
N ARG A 57 14.84 -7.67 17.36
CA ARG A 57 15.79 -8.38 16.48
C ARG A 57 15.32 -8.32 15.04
N THR A 58 16.20 -8.67 14.12
CA THR A 58 15.87 -8.84 12.71
C THR A 58 16.48 -10.13 12.16
N THR A 59 15.97 -10.58 11.02
CA THR A 59 16.55 -11.67 10.24
C THR A 59 16.77 -11.20 8.80
N ARG A 60 17.68 -11.86 8.07
CA ARG A 60 17.96 -11.53 6.67
C ARG A 60 16.70 -11.64 5.78
N SER A 61 15.79 -12.56 6.09
CA SER A 61 14.54 -12.69 5.33
C SER A 61 13.56 -11.56 5.64
N TRP A 62 13.54 -11.04 6.87
CA TRP A 62 12.72 -9.87 7.24
C TRP A 62 13.26 -8.60 6.59
N GLU A 63 14.58 -8.39 6.64
CA GLU A 63 15.24 -7.27 5.94
C GLU A 63 14.94 -7.27 4.44
N PHE A 64 15.04 -8.44 3.81
CA PHE A 64 14.70 -8.58 2.40
C PHE A 64 13.22 -8.29 2.11
N SER A 65 12.32 -8.73 2.99
CA SER A 65 10.87 -8.49 2.84
C SER A 65 10.53 -7.00 2.99
N ILE A 66 11.15 -6.31 3.95
CA ILE A 66 11.06 -4.84 4.12
C ILE A 66 11.58 -4.13 2.86
N TYR A 67 12.78 -4.49 2.39
CA TYR A 67 13.35 -3.93 1.16
C TYR A 67 12.44 -4.13 -0.04
N ASN A 68 11.95 -5.36 -0.24
CA ASN A 68 11.11 -5.72 -1.38
C ASN A 68 9.77 -4.98 -1.35
N ALA A 69 9.08 -4.97 -0.20
CA ALA A 69 7.82 -4.26 -0.04
C ALA A 69 8.00 -2.76 -0.31
N THR A 70 9.03 -2.14 0.28
CA THR A 70 9.36 -0.72 0.06
C THR A 70 9.61 -0.42 -1.42
N LYS A 71 10.43 -1.25 -2.09
CA LYS A 71 10.73 -1.11 -3.52
C LYS A 71 9.48 -1.23 -4.38
N GLU A 72 8.59 -2.17 -4.04
CA GLU A 72 7.35 -2.39 -4.76
C GLU A 72 6.35 -1.24 -4.57
N ILE A 73 6.21 -0.69 -3.36
CA ILE A 73 5.41 0.52 -3.08
C ILE A 73 5.90 1.67 -3.95
N LYS A 74 7.21 1.98 -3.91
CA LYS A 74 7.82 3.04 -4.74
C LYS A 74 7.56 2.82 -6.23
N ARG A 75 7.72 1.58 -6.70
CA ARG A 75 7.53 1.20 -8.10
C ARG A 75 6.08 1.35 -8.56
N VAL A 76 5.12 0.95 -7.72
CA VAL A 76 3.69 1.01 -8.02
C VAL A 76 3.21 2.46 -7.96
N ASN A 77 3.69 3.24 -6.99
CA ASN A 77 3.26 4.62 -6.80
C ASN A 77 3.76 5.55 -7.93
N LYS A 78 4.92 5.27 -8.55
CA LYS A 78 5.46 6.10 -9.62
C LYS A 78 4.73 5.93 -10.96
N ARG A 79 4.19 7.02 -11.52
CA ARG A 79 3.63 7.06 -12.89
C ARG A 79 4.75 7.11 -13.93
N ARG A 80 4.81 6.09 -14.79
CA ARG A 80 5.90 5.92 -15.78
C ARG A 80 5.99 7.01 -16.84
N LYS A 81 4.87 7.65 -17.20
CA LYS A 81 4.81 8.62 -18.31
C LYS A 81 4.97 10.08 -17.86
N SER A 82 4.46 10.42 -16.68
CA SER A 82 4.40 11.81 -16.19
C SER A 82 5.45 12.12 -15.12
N GLY A 83 6.09 11.12 -14.52
CA GLY A 83 6.96 11.30 -13.35
C GLY A 83 6.21 11.62 -12.05
N SER A 84 4.89 11.84 -12.11
CA SER A 84 4.02 12.03 -10.94
C SER A 84 3.75 10.72 -10.20
N TYR A 85 3.01 10.79 -9.09
CA TYR A 85 2.65 9.64 -8.27
C TYR A 85 1.15 9.32 -8.37
N TYR A 86 0.73 8.12 -7.94
CA TYR A 86 -0.69 7.74 -7.86
C TYR A 86 -1.30 8.14 -6.52
N ALA A 87 -0.54 7.95 -5.44
CA ALA A 87 -0.84 8.34 -4.07
C ALA A 87 0.03 9.54 -3.67
N SER A 88 -0.57 10.55 -3.05
CA SER A 88 0.14 11.61 -2.33
C SER A 88 0.78 11.09 -1.05
N GLU A 89 1.55 11.94 -0.36
CA GLU A 89 2.10 11.60 0.95
C GLU A 89 1.01 11.35 1.98
N GLU A 90 -0.04 12.17 1.98
CA GLU A 90 -1.21 12.01 2.85
C GLU A 90 -1.95 10.70 2.56
N GLU A 91 -2.19 10.37 1.29
CA GLU A 91 -2.83 9.10 0.90
C GLU A 91 -1.96 7.89 1.30
N LEU A 92 -0.63 8.00 1.20
CA LEU A 92 0.27 6.95 1.69
C LEU A 92 0.19 6.80 3.22
N GLN A 93 0.08 7.91 3.95
CA GLN A 93 -0.06 7.88 5.40
C GLN A 93 -1.37 7.22 5.81
N GLU A 94 -2.48 7.56 5.15
CA GLU A 94 -3.79 6.93 5.35
C GLU A 94 -3.73 5.41 5.07
N ILE A 95 -3.10 5.02 3.96
CA ILE A 95 -2.89 3.60 3.62
C ILE A 95 -2.05 2.88 4.68
N LEU A 96 -0.99 3.51 5.21
CA LEU A 96 -0.17 2.91 6.26
C LEU A 96 -0.96 2.74 7.57
N THR A 97 -1.78 3.72 7.92
CA THR A 97 -2.65 3.65 9.09
C THR A 97 -3.67 2.53 8.96
N ASP A 98 -4.37 2.42 7.83
CA ASP A 98 -5.32 1.32 7.57
C ASP A 98 -4.62 -0.05 7.51
N ALA A 99 -3.47 -0.13 6.85
CA ALA A 99 -2.69 -1.36 6.75
C ALA A 99 -2.14 -1.84 8.09
N PHE A 100 -1.94 -0.95 9.06
CA PHE A 100 -1.41 -1.30 10.38
C PHE A 100 -2.32 -2.29 11.12
N ASP A 101 -3.64 -2.09 11.07
CA ASP A 101 -4.62 -2.96 11.72
C ASP A 101 -4.56 -4.40 11.17
N THR A 102 -4.34 -4.55 9.87
CA THR A 102 -4.14 -5.87 9.26
C THR A 102 -2.75 -6.43 9.61
N ALA A 103 -1.72 -5.59 9.57
CA ALA A 103 -0.34 -5.98 9.82
C ALA A 103 -0.13 -6.49 11.25
N ILE A 104 -0.70 -5.82 12.26
CA ILE A 104 -0.54 -6.22 13.66
C ILE A 104 -1.22 -7.55 13.98
N LYS A 105 -2.37 -7.83 13.35
CA LYS A 105 -3.05 -9.13 13.46
C LYS A 105 -2.19 -10.25 12.89
N ARG A 106 -1.59 -10.03 11.72
CA ARG A 106 -0.64 -10.97 11.12
C ARG A 106 0.62 -11.13 11.96
N ALA A 107 1.13 -10.02 12.51
CA ALA A 107 2.30 -10.04 13.36
C ALA A 107 2.03 -10.82 14.64
N ALA A 108 0.86 -10.70 15.26
CA ALA A 108 0.48 -11.49 16.43
C ALA A 108 0.49 -13.01 16.14
N LEU A 109 0.09 -13.42 14.93
CA LEU A 109 0.13 -14.84 14.53
C LEU A 109 1.56 -15.36 14.29
N GLU A 110 2.48 -14.51 13.83
CA GLU A 110 3.83 -14.92 13.44
C GLU A 110 4.93 -14.59 14.46
N ALA A 111 4.78 -13.51 15.21
CA ALA A 111 5.73 -13.02 16.19
C ALA A 111 5.69 -13.94 17.42
N PHE A 112 6.86 -14.23 17.97
CA PHE A 112 6.98 -15.14 19.12
C PHE A 112 6.23 -16.47 18.93
N GLU A 113 6.13 -16.97 17.70
CA GLU A 113 5.38 -18.19 17.36
C GLU A 113 3.89 -18.16 17.77
N GLY A 114 3.27 -16.97 17.79
CA GLY A 114 1.85 -16.81 18.11
C GLY A 114 1.54 -16.69 19.59
N GLN A 115 2.55 -16.43 20.44
CA GLN A 115 2.37 -16.36 21.90
C GLN A 115 1.56 -15.16 22.39
N TYR A 116 1.49 -14.08 21.63
CA TYR A 116 0.83 -12.84 22.02
C TYR A 116 -0.36 -12.55 21.12
N SER A 117 -1.45 -12.06 21.72
CA SER A 117 -2.57 -11.47 20.99
C SER A 117 -2.19 -10.13 20.36
N GLU A 118 -2.99 -9.66 19.40
CA GLU A 118 -2.83 -8.33 18.78
C GLU A 118 -2.78 -7.19 19.80
N VAL A 119 -3.57 -7.27 20.88
CA VAL A 119 -3.63 -6.24 21.94
C VAL A 119 -2.35 -6.25 22.79
N GLU A 120 -1.85 -7.43 23.14
CA GLU A 120 -0.61 -7.58 23.92
C GLU A 120 0.62 -7.16 23.10
N LEU A 121 0.62 -7.43 21.80
CA LEU A 121 1.66 -6.99 20.89
C LEU A 121 1.62 -5.47 20.70
N ALA A 122 0.44 -4.88 20.53
CA ALA A 122 0.24 -3.44 20.41
C ALA A 122 0.79 -2.68 21.62
N ALA A 123 0.58 -3.21 22.84
CA ALA A 123 1.08 -2.60 24.07
C ALA A 123 2.62 -2.61 24.21
N ARG A 124 3.33 -3.38 23.38
CA ARG A 124 4.79 -3.54 23.41
C ARG A 124 5.52 -2.74 22.32
N ILE A 125 4.77 -2.11 21.42
CA ILE A 125 5.33 -1.40 20.26
C ILE A 125 4.83 0.04 20.25
N ASP A 126 5.59 0.91 19.61
CA ASP A 126 5.16 2.26 19.28
C ASP A 126 4.64 2.27 17.85
N SER A 127 3.31 2.32 17.71
CA SER A 127 2.64 2.30 16.41
C SER A 127 2.97 3.53 15.56
N GLU A 128 3.14 4.70 16.18
CA GLU A 128 3.47 5.94 15.49
C GLU A 128 4.90 5.87 14.95
N GLN A 129 5.84 5.41 15.78
CA GLN A 129 7.23 5.22 15.38
C GLN A 129 7.36 4.24 14.20
N ILE A 130 6.62 3.13 14.23
CA ILE A 130 6.62 2.12 13.15
C ILE A 130 6.08 2.71 11.85
N GLN A 131 4.94 3.41 11.90
CA GLN A 131 4.35 4.04 10.71
C GLN A 131 5.27 5.13 10.14
N HIS A 132 5.90 5.94 11.01
CA HIS A 132 6.89 6.94 10.59
C HIS A 132 8.12 6.30 9.94
N GLN A 133 8.62 5.18 10.49
CA GLN A 133 9.72 4.43 9.89
C GLN A 133 9.32 3.87 8.51
N ALA A 134 8.11 3.34 8.37
CA ALA A 134 7.60 2.86 7.09
C ALA A 134 7.54 4.00 6.06
N MET A 135 7.03 5.17 6.45
CA MET A 135 6.98 6.35 5.57
C MET A 135 8.40 6.79 5.14
N THR A 136 9.34 6.85 6.08
CA THR A 136 10.75 7.20 5.80
C THR A 136 11.37 6.24 4.78
N LEU A 137 11.12 4.93 4.91
CA LEU A 137 11.61 3.93 3.96
C LEU A 137 11.01 4.13 2.56
N ILE A 138 9.72 4.45 2.48
CA ILE A 138 8.98 4.71 1.23
C ILE A 138 9.45 6.00 0.56
N GLN A 139 9.88 7.01 1.33
CA GLN A 139 10.34 8.30 0.81
C GLN A 139 11.84 8.36 0.50
N ALA A 140 12.64 7.45 1.07
CA ALA A 140 14.08 7.41 0.81
C ALA A 140 14.41 7.23 -0.70
N ASP A 141 15.52 7.81 -1.15
CA ASP A 141 15.99 7.68 -2.54
C ASP A 141 16.51 6.27 -2.90
#